data_AF-A0AA88W707-F1
#
_entry.id   AF-A0AA88W707-F1
#
_cell.length_a   1.000
_cell.length_b   1.000
_cell.length_c   1.000
_cell.angle_alpha   90.00
_cell.angle_beta   90.00
_cell.angle_gamma   90.00
#
_symmetry.space_group_name_H-M   'P 1'
#
loop_
_entity.id
_entity.type
_entity.pdbx_description
1 polymer ?
#
loop_
_entity_poly.entity_id
_entity_poly.type
_entity_poly.pdbx_seq_one_letter_code
_entity_poly.pdbx_strand_id
1 'polypeptide(L)'
;MTATATKLHGVSTESISIKPPAHPTYDLKAVIKLALAEDAGNRGDITCMATIPADMEVEAYFLAKEDGIIAGIALAEMVFNDVDPALKVEWSKQDGDSVHKGLQFGKVHGRAHNVVVAERVVLNFMQRMSGIATLTKRNERLTGPCFFKAMADAAYPAHILETRKTAPGLRLVDKWAVLIGGGRNHRMGLFDMVMIKDNHISVAGGVTNALKSVDTYLEQNKLQMGVEIETRTLKEVNEVLDYASRTKTSLTRIMLDNMVVPLSNGGVDVSMLLEAVKLINGTFETEASGNVTLETVHNIGQTGRCIDTFGESSRHLPEDRYRACTPSRKAYKASVASVPFLLLSVDSANDLSATIL
;
A
#
# COMPACT_ATOMS: atom_id res chain seq x y z
N MET A 1 14.67 16.69 -47.04
CA MET A 1 15.46 16.64 -45.80
C MET A 1 14.90 17.69 -44.86
N THR A 2 14.11 17.27 -43.89
CA THR A 2 13.59 18.17 -42.84
C THR A 2 13.58 17.35 -41.56
N ALA A 3 14.65 17.52 -40.79
CA ALA A 3 14.81 16.93 -39.47
C ALA A 3 13.95 17.74 -38.50
N THR A 4 12.95 17.10 -37.90
CA THR A 4 12.19 17.67 -36.79
C THR A 4 12.71 17.04 -35.52
N ALA A 5 13.39 17.84 -34.69
CA ALA A 5 13.99 17.41 -33.44
C ALA A 5 12.91 16.86 -32.48
N THR A 6 12.98 15.57 -32.19
CA THR A 6 12.19 14.95 -31.12
C THR A 6 12.89 15.27 -29.79
N LYS A 7 12.27 16.14 -28.98
CA LYS A 7 12.73 16.43 -27.62
C LYS A 7 12.68 15.15 -26.79
N LEU A 8 13.82 14.76 -26.23
CA LEU A 8 13.92 13.79 -25.14
C LEU A 8 13.19 14.35 -23.93
N HIS A 9 12.04 13.76 -23.58
CA HIS A 9 11.38 14.02 -22.31
C HIS A 9 11.97 13.07 -21.27
N GLY A 10 12.84 13.60 -20.41
CA GLY A 10 13.07 12.98 -19.11
C GLY A 10 11.74 12.96 -18.34
N VAL A 11 11.48 11.86 -17.63
CA VAL A 11 10.26 11.67 -16.83
C VAL A 11 10.12 12.83 -15.85
N SER A 12 9.23 13.78 -16.16
CA SER A 12 8.93 14.87 -15.24
C SER A 12 7.98 14.33 -14.18
N THR A 13 8.28 14.61 -12.91
CA THR A 13 7.41 14.28 -11.77
C THR A 13 6.03 14.96 -11.82
N GLU A 14 5.72 15.70 -12.89
CA GLU A 14 4.44 16.39 -13.09
C GLU A 14 3.38 15.49 -13.74
N SER A 15 3.74 14.35 -14.35
CA SER A 15 2.78 13.42 -14.98
C SER A 15 2.18 12.38 -14.01
N ILE A 16 2.69 12.29 -12.78
CA ILE A 16 2.21 11.31 -11.80
C ILE A 16 0.94 11.86 -11.12
N SER A 17 -0.21 11.23 -11.40
CA SER A 17 -1.52 11.63 -10.85
C SER A 17 -1.57 11.56 -9.32
N ILE A 18 -0.88 10.59 -8.71
CA ILE A 18 -0.81 10.37 -7.26
C ILE A 18 0.65 10.27 -6.85
N LYS A 19 1.17 11.32 -6.21
CA LYS A 19 2.60 11.39 -5.86
C LYS A 19 2.99 10.33 -4.82
N PRO A 20 4.20 9.75 -4.91
CA PRO A 20 4.71 8.86 -3.87
C PRO A 20 4.91 9.62 -2.57
N PRO A 21 4.74 8.94 -1.41
CA PRO A 21 5.05 9.55 -0.14
C PRO A 21 6.56 9.79 0.01
N ALA A 22 6.95 10.75 0.84
CA ALA A 22 8.35 11.08 1.09
C ALA A 22 8.87 10.38 2.35
N HIS A 23 10.18 10.11 2.40
CA HIS A 23 10.88 9.63 3.59
C HIS A 23 12.21 10.38 3.72
N PRO A 24 12.63 10.77 4.95
CA PRO A 24 13.80 11.64 5.13
C PRO A 24 15.14 10.97 4.81
N THR A 25 15.23 9.64 4.88
CA THR A 25 16.53 8.92 4.79
C THR A 25 16.66 7.92 3.65
N TYR A 26 15.61 7.65 2.88
CA TYR A 26 15.70 6.79 1.68
C TYR A 26 14.55 7.12 0.72
N ASP A 27 14.71 6.76 -0.55
CA ASP A 27 13.77 7.04 -1.62
C ASP A 27 13.48 5.79 -2.47
N LEU A 28 12.60 5.93 -3.46
CA LEU A 28 12.27 4.84 -4.38
C LEU A 28 13.47 4.40 -5.22
N LYS A 29 14.40 5.31 -5.54
CA LYS A 29 15.60 4.98 -6.31
C LYS A 29 16.50 4.01 -5.57
N ALA A 30 16.67 4.19 -4.25
CA ALA A 30 17.39 3.25 -3.42
C ALA A 30 16.74 1.85 -3.40
N VAL A 31 15.40 1.80 -3.34
CA VAL A 31 14.64 0.54 -3.39
C VAL A 31 14.79 -0.17 -4.74
N ILE A 32 14.70 0.58 -5.84
CA ILE A 32 14.88 0.04 -7.21
C ILE A 32 16.27 -0.54 -7.39
N LYS A 33 17.32 0.20 -6.99
CA LYS A 33 18.70 -0.26 -7.08
C LYS A 33 18.94 -1.54 -6.28
N LEU A 34 18.35 -1.62 -5.08
CA LEU A 34 18.46 -2.81 -4.25
C LEU A 34 17.78 -4.02 -4.94
N ALA A 35 16.58 -3.83 -5.50
CA ALA A 35 15.86 -4.90 -6.19
C ALA A 35 16.56 -5.37 -7.48
N LEU A 36 17.12 -4.44 -8.27
CA LEU A 36 17.91 -4.80 -9.45
C LEU A 36 19.20 -5.54 -9.06
N ALA A 37 19.87 -5.10 -8.00
CA ALA A 37 21.07 -5.78 -7.49
C ALA A 37 20.76 -7.17 -6.91
N GLU A 38 19.59 -7.34 -6.28
CA GLU A 38 19.10 -8.64 -5.79
C GLU A 38 18.94 -9.64 -6.95
N ASP A 39 18.31 -9.22 -8.05
CA ASP A 39 17.95 -10.13 -9.15
C ASP A 39 19.12 -10.38 -10.13
N ALA A 40 19.86 -9.34 -10.51
CA ALA A 40 20.94 -9.44 -11.49
C ALA A 40 22.33 -9.74 -10.88
N GLY A 41 22.51 -9.48 -9.58
CA GLY A 41 23.79 -9.58 -8.91
C GLY A 41 24.91 -8.81 -9.64
N ASN A 42 26.12 -9.36 -9.62
CA ASN A 42 27.28 -8.78 -10.32
C ASN A 42 27.52 -9.35 -11.73
N ARG A 43 26.74 -10.36 -12.14
CA ARG A 43 26.95 -11.08 -13.41
C ARG A 43 25.90 -10.76 -14.48
N GLY A 44 24.77 -10.16 -14.09
CA GLY A 44 23.64 -9.97 -14.99
C GLY A 44 22.88 -11.27 -15.27
N ASP A 45 22.00 -11.23 -16.27
CA ASP A 45 21.25 -12.39 -16.72
C ASP A 45 22.12 -13.26 -17.67
N ILE A 46 22.72 -14.30 -17.09
CA ILE A 46 23.55 -15.27 -17.80
C ILE A 46 22.75 -16.00 -18.90
N THR A 47 21.46 -16.26 -18.66
CA THR A 47 20.61 -16.96 -19.62
C THR A 47 20.43 -16.10 -20.85
N CYS A 48 20.01 -14.84 -20.67
CA CYS A 48 19.80 -13.90 -21.76
C CYS A 48 21.09 -13.62 -22.53
N MET A 49 22.21 -13.44 -21.83
CA MET A 49 23.53 -13.28 -22.45
C MET A 49 23.96 -14.49 -23.28
N ALA A 50 23.58 -15.70 -22.89
CA ALA A 50 23.97 -16.94 -23.58
C ALA A 50 23.06 -17.29 -24.76
N THR A 51 21.80 -16.85 -24.75
CA THR A 51 20.77 -17.29 -25.71
C THR A 51 20.31 -16.21 -26.68
N ILE A 52 20.47 -14.92 -26.35
CA ILE A 52 19.93 -13.81 -27.13
C ILE A 52 21.06 -12.91 -27.65
N PRO A 53 21.10 -12.57 -28.95
CA PRO A 53 22.04 -11.60 -29.49
C PRO A 53 21.95 -10.24 -28.78
N ALA A 54 23.09 -9.62 -28.48
CA ALA A 54 23.15 -8.36 -27.72
C ALA A 54 22.44 -7.17 -28.41
N ASP A 55 22.30 -7.23 -29.74
CA ASP A 55 21.63 -6.24 -30.56
C ASP A 55 20.17 -6.59 -30.89
N MET A 56 19.64 -7.71 -30.38
CA MET A 56 18.25 -8.06 -30.60
C MET A 56 17.32 -7.04 -29.92
N GLU A 57 16.39 -6.48 -30.69
CA GLU A 57 15.29 -5.67 -30.17
C GLU A 57 14.02 -6.50 -30.09
N VAL A 58 13.22 -6.25 -29.05
CA VAL A 58 11.95 -6.94 -28.80
C VAL A 58 10.86 -5.93 -28.47
N GLU A 59 9.61 -6.35 -28.66
CA GLU A 59 8.44 -5.67 -28.09
C GLU A 59 7.75 -6.65 -27.15
N ALA A 60 7.42 -6.16 -25.95
CA ALA A 60 6.79 -6.97 -24.91
C ALA A 60 5.57 -6.26 -24.34
N TYR A 61 4.54 -7.02 -23.99
CA TYR A 61 3.22 -6.54 -23.65
C TYR A 61 2.83 -6.87 -22.21
N PHE A 62 2.28 -5.88 -21.51
CA PHE A 62 1.75 -6.05 -20.17
C PHE A 62 0.30 -6.54 -20.21
N LEU A 63 0.07 -7.74 -19.67
CA LEU A 63 -1.24 -8.39 -19.66
C LEU A 63 -1.76 -8.58 -18.22
N ALA A 64 -2.96 -8.07 -17.95
CA ALA A 64 -3.66 -8.31 -16.69
C ALA A 64 -4.14 -9.76 -16.63
N LYS A 65 -3.76 -10.51 -15.59
CA LYS A 65 -4.21 -11.90 -15.41
C LYS A 65 -5.44 -12.04 -14.52
N GLU A 66 -5.82 -10.97 -13.84
CA GLU A 66 -6.98 -10.88 -12.95
C GLU A 66 -7.62 -9.49 -13.04
N ASP A 67 -8.85 -9.38 -12.53
CA ASP A 67 -9.55 -8.10 -12.38
C ASP A 67 -8.99 -7.35 -11.16
N GLY A 68 -8.80 -6.04 -11.28
CA GLY A 68 -8.25 -5.26 -10.17
C GLY A 68 -8.01 -3.80 -10.50
N ILE A 69 -7.19 -3.16 -9.65
CA ILE A 69 -6.71 -1.80 -9.80
C ILE A 69 -5.22 -1.84 -10.11
N ILE A 70 -4.80 -1.19 -11.18
CA ILE A 70 -3.39 -1.06 -11.51
C ILE A 70 -2.73 -0.06 -10.57
N ALA A 71 -1.59 -0.47 -10.01
CA ALA A 71 -0.69 0.40 -9.27
C ALA A 71 0.77 0.01 -9.53
N GLY A 72 1.64 1.00 -9.64
CA GLY A 72 3.07 0.83 -9.89
C GLY A 72 3.51 1.11 -11.32
N ILE A 73 2.67 1.70 -12.19
CA ILE A 73 3.08 2.14 -13.53
C ILE A 73 4.22 3.16 -13.42
N ALA A 74 4.06 4.19 -12.58
CA ALA A 74 5.10 5.19 -12.42
C ALA A 74 6.40 4.60 -11.82
N LEU A 75 6.29 3.59 -10.95
CA LEU A 75 7.45 2.86 -10.43
C LEU A 75 8.11 2.00 -11.50
N ALA A 76 7.32 1.34 -12.35
CA ALA A 76 7.82 0.56 -13.49
C ALA A 76 8.61 1.43 -14.47
N GLU A 77 8.11 2.63 -14.79
CA GLU A 77 8.84 3.61 -15.60
C GLU A 77 10.19 3.99 -14.97
N MET A 78 10.24 4.18 -13.64
CA MET A 78 11.50 4.45 -12.93
C MET A 78 12.46 3.27 -13.04
N VAL A 79 11.99 2.02 -12.93
CA VAL A 79 12.82 0.81 -13.08
C VAL A 79 13.36 0.71 -14.50
N PHE A 80 12.50 0.82 -15.52
CA PHE A 80 12.95 0.76 -16.92
C PHE A 80 13.97 1.85 -17.24
N ASN A 81 13.75 3.07 -16.75
CA ASN A 81 14.70 4.17 -16.94
C ASN A 81 16.03 3.97 -16.17
N ASP A 82 16.03 3.30 -15.02
CA ASP A 82 17.28 2.97 -14.28
C ASP A 82 18.07 1.85 -14.99
N VAL A 83 17.37 0.90 -15.61
CA VAL A 83 17.98 -0.18 -16.40
C VAL A 83 18.54 0.34 -17.73
N ASP A 84 17.72 1.01 -18.54
CA ASP A 84 18.14 1.61 -19.81
C ASP A 84 17.17 2.72 -20.25
N PRO A 85 17.60 4.00 -20.22
CA PRO A 85 16.80 5.13 -20.70
C PRO A 85 16.37 5.07 -22.18
N ALA A 86 16.97 4.18 -22.98
CA ALA A 86 16.57 3.98 -24.38
C ALA A 86 15.32 3.09 -24.54
N LEU A 87 14.90 2.38 -23.48
CA LEU A 87 13.66 1.61 -23.49
C LEU A 87 12.45 2.53 -23.67
N LYS A 88 11.60 2.19 -24.64
CA LYS A 88 10.37 2.92 -24.93
C LYS A 88 9.20 2.20 -24.29
N VAL A 89 8.54 2.85 -23.34
CA VAL A 89 7.39 2.29 -22.63
C VAL A 89 6.14 3.10 -22.98
N GLU A 90 5.06 2.41 -23.30
CA GLU A 90 3.76 3.00 -23.62
C GLU A 90 2.68 2.35 -22.77
N TRP A 91 1.81 3.15 -22.16
CA TRP A 91 0.71 2.68 -21.31
C TRP A 91 -0.64 3.13 -21.86
N SER A 92 -1.64 2.25 -21.81
CA SER A 92 -3.04 2.59 -22.12
C SER A 92 -3.88 2.80 -20.85
N LYS A 93 -3.25 2.68 -19.68
CA LYS A 93 -3.83 2.86 -18.35
C LYS A 93 -2.91 3.71 -17.47
N GLN A 94 -3.46 4.24 -16.39
CA GLN A 94 -2.73 4.99 -15.36
C GLN A 94 -2.89 4.33 -13.99
N ASP A 95 -2.01 4.67 -13.06
CA ASP A 95 -2.14 4.24 -11.66
C ASP A 95 -3.50 4.64 -11.09
N GLY A 96 -4.21 3.65 -10.57
CA GLY A 96 -5.58 3.78 -10.05
C GLY A 96 -6.66 3.32 -11.03
N ASP A 97 -6.36 3.07 -12.31
CA ASP A 97 -7.37 2.57 -13.24
C ASP A 97 -7.79 1.13 -12.92
N SER A 98 -9.06 0.82 -13.20
CA SER A 98 -9.55 -0.56 -13.15
C SER A 98 -9.20 -1.34 -14.41
N VAL A 99 -8.86 -2.60 -14.23
CA VAL A 99 -8.56 -3.55 -15.31
C VAL A 99 -9.34 -4.84 -15.13
N HIS A 100 -9.50 -5.57 -16.24
CA HIS A 100 -10.11 -6.91 -16.26
C HIS A 100 -9.11 -7.91 -16.82
N LYS A 101 -9.28 -9.18 -16.46
CA LYS A 101 -8.47 -10.29 -16.94
C LYS A 101 -8.42 -10.31 -18.47
N GLY A 102 -7.23 -10.43 -19.02
CA GLY A 102 -6.97 -10.45 -20.47
C GLY A 102 -6.73 -9.06 -21.07
N LEU A 103 -6.86 -7.98 -20.30
CA LEU A 103 -6.56 -6.63 -20.80
C LEU A 103 -5.06 -6.44 -20.97
N GLN A 104 -4.65 -6.08 -22.18
CA GLN A 104 -3.33 -5.53 -22.46
C GLN A 104 -3.33 -4.03 -22.14
N PHE A 105 -2.50 -3.61 -21.19
CA PHE A 105 -2.55 -2.24 -20.66
C PHE A 105 -1.24 -1.44 -20.82
N GLY A 106 -0.21 -2.06 -21.40
CA GLY A 106 1.03 -1.39 -21.74
C GLY A 106 1.92 -2.24 -22.63
N LYS A 107 2.99 -1.62 -23.12
CA LYS A 107 4.04 -2.28 -23.89
C LYS A 107 5.39 -1.62 -23.66
N VAL A 108 6.46 -2.40 -23.81
CA VAL A 108 7.85 -1.93 -23.76
C VAL A 108 8.60 -2.43 -24.99
N HIS A 109 9.43 -1.57 -25.57
CA HIS A 109 10.24 -1.88 -26.73
C HIS A 109 11.70 -1.43 -26.53
N GLY A 110 12.64 -2.26 -26.94
CA GLY A 110 14.07 -1.96 -26.93
C GLY A 110 14.93 -3.23 -26.90
N ARG A 111 16.18 -3.11 -26.42
CA ARG A 111 17.12 -4.23 -26.36
C ARG A 111 16.58 -5.36 -25.48
N ALA A 112 16.56 -6.57 -26.02
CA ALA A 112 16.05 -7.76 -25.35
C ALA A 112 16.69 -7.99 -23.96
N HIS A 113 18.01 -7.82 -23.87
CA HIS A 113 18.74 -7.97 -22.59
C HIS A 113 18.21 -7.02 -21.51
N ASN A 114 17.91 -5.78 -21.87
CA ASN A 114 17.46 -4.76 -20.92
C ASN A 114 15.99 -4.96 -20.54
N VAL A 115 15.15 -5.37 -21.50
CA VAL A 115 13.74 -5.71 -21.23
C VAL A 115 13.65 -6.89 -20.27
N VAL A 116 14.40 -7.96 -20.51
CA VAL A 116 14.34 -9.20 -19.69
C VAL A 116 14.90 -8.97 -18.29
N VAL A 117 16.00 -8.23 -18.14
CA VAL A 117 16.57 -7.89 -16.81
C VAL A 117 15.61 -7.04 -15.98
N ALA A 118 14.86 -6.12 -16.60
CA ALA A 118 13.89 -5.29 -15.90
C ALA A 118 12.59 -6.05 -15.56
N GLU A 119 12.22 -7.06 -16.36
CA GLU A 119 10.90 -7.69 -16.34
C GLU A 119 10.49 -8.12 -14.93
N ARG A 120 11.25 -9.02 -14.31
CA ARG A 120 10.82 -9.64 -13.04
C ARG A 120 10.70 -8.60 -11.93
N VAL A 121 11.63 -7.66 -11.86
CA VAL A 121 11.63 -6.56 -10.89
C VAL A 121 10.40 -5.67 -11.08
N VAL A 122 10.09 -5.27 -12.31
CA VAL A 122 8.89 -4.48 -12.64
C VAL A 122 7.62 -5.23 -12.25
N LEU A 123 7.50 -6.51 -12.68
CA LEU A 123 6.32 -7.31 -12.40
C LEU A 123 6.11 -7.48 -10.89
N ASN A 124 7.15 -7.80 -10.13
CA ASN A 124 7.04 -7.99 -8.68
C ASN A 124 6.52 -6.72 -7.97
N PHE A 125 7.05 -5.55 -8.33
CA PHE A 125 6.56 -4.28 -7.78
C PHE A 125 5.11 -4.00 -8.16
N MET A 126 4.78 -4.07 -9.46
CA MET A 126 3.44 -3.77 -9.95
C MET A 126 2.40 -4.72 -9.37
N GLN A 127 2.72 -6.02 -9.27
CA GLN A 127 1.82 -7.03 -8.70
C GLN A 127 1.53 -6.74 -7.23
N ARG A 128 2.57 -6.46 -6.43
CA ARG A 128 2.41 -6.11 -5.02
C ARG A 128 1.58 -4.85 -4.83
N MET A 129 1.94 -3.79 -5.55
CA MET A 129 1.23 -2.51 -5.47
C MET A 129 -0.22 -2.64 -5.92
N SER A 130 -0.47 -3.32 -7.05
CA SER A 130 -1.82 -3.55 -7.58
C SER A 130 -2.67 -4.39 -6.62
N GLY A 131 -2.09 -5.39 -5.96
CA GLY A 131 -2.76 -6.15 -4.91
C GLY A 131 -3.22 -5.26 -3.74
N ILE A 132 -2.32 -4.43 -3.22
CA ILE A 132 -2.64 -3.48 -2.14
C ILE A 132 -3.69 -2.44 -2.59
N ALA A 133 -3.52 -1.86 -3.77
CA ALA A 133 -4.45 -0.86 -4.32
C ALA A 133 -5.84 -1.45 -4.57
N THR A 134 -5.91 -2.70 -5.07
CA THR A 134 -7.17 -3.41 -5.30
C THR A 134 -7.93 -3.67 -4.00
N LEU A 135 -7.22 -4.11 -2.95
CA LEU A 135 -7.80 -4.30 -1.61
C LEU A 135 -8.27 -2.98 -1.00
N THR A 136 -7.57 -1.89 -1.29
CA THR A 136 -7.88 -0.56 -0.75
C THR A 136 -9.06 0.11 -1.48
N LYS A 137 -9.14 0.04 -2.81
CA LYS A 137 -9.98 0.93 -3.64
C LYS A 137 -11.42 0.57 -3.79
N ARG A 138 -11.72 -0.72 -3.87
CA ARG A 138 -12.69 -1.22 -4.85
C ARG A 138 -13.99 -0.40 -4.92
N ASN A 139 -14.09 0.31 -6.06
CA ASN A 139 -15.21 1.10 -6.56
C ASN A 139 -16.47 0.24 -6.77
N GLU A 140 -17.61 0.91 -6.80
CA GLU A 140 -19.01 0.43 -6.87
C GLU A 140 -19.36 -0.68 -7.89
N ARG A 141 -18.49 -0.99 -8.88
CA ARG A 141 -18.83 -1.87 -10.03
C ARG A 141 -18.23 -3.27 -10.04
N LEU A 142 -17.28 -3.59 -9.17
CA LEU A 142 -16.72 -4.95 -9.10
C LEU A 142 -17.48 -5.75 -8.03
N THR A 143 -18.11 -6.86 -8.43
CA THR A 143 -19.12 -7.67 -7.71
C THR A 143 -18.64 -8.49 -6.49
N GLY A 144 -17.77 -7.91 -5.64
CA GLY A 144 -17.22 -8.60 -4.46
C GLY A 144 -17.12 -7.69 -3.24
N PRO A 145 -17.14 -8.24 -2.01
CA PRO A 145 -17.04 -7.44 -0.79
C PRO A 145 -15.64 -6.82 -0.66
N CYS A 146 -15.55 -5.54 -0.34
CA CYS A 146 -14.29 -4.81 -0.13
C CYS A 146 -14.45 -3.70 0.91
N PHE A 147 -13.33 -3.24 1.47
CA PHE A 147 -13.31 -2.37 2.63
C PHE A 147 -13.94 -1.00 2.34
N PHE A 148 -13.56 -0.36 1.22
CA PHE A 148 -14.03 0.98 0.92
C PHE A 148 -15.51 1.03 0.57
N LYS A 149 -16.04 0.02 -0.13
CA LYS A 149 -17.49 -0.09 -0.38
C LYS A 149 -18.28 -0.30 0.91
N ALA A 150 -17.86 -1.26 1.73
CA ALA A 150 -18.51 -1.54 3.01
C ALA A 150 -18.54 -0.30 3.92
N MET A 151 -17.48 0.51 3.89
CA MET A 151 -17.36 1.79 4.60
C MET A 151 -18.17 2.92 3.98
N ALA A 152 -18.06 3.14 2.68
CA ALA A 152 -18.77 4.21 1.98
C ALA A 152 -20.29 4.03 2.07
N ASP A 153 -20.77 2.78 1.99
CA ASP A 153 -22.19 2.45 2.19
C ASP A 153 -22.63 2.65 3.65
N ALA A 154 -21.69 2.61 4.61
CA ALA A 154 -21.97 2.71 6.05
C ALA A 154 -21.90 4.14 6.62
N ALA A 155 -20.90 4.94 6.25
CA ALA A 155 -20.77 6.32 6.70
C ALA A 155 -19.79 7.16 5.88
N TYR A 156 -20.29 8.29 5.40
CA TYR A 156 -19.49 9.42 4.97
C TYR A 156 -19.29 10.38 6.16
N PRO A 157 -18.07 10.84 6.51
CA PRO A 157 -16.84 10.88 5.69
C PRO A 157 -15.69 9.97 6.20
N ALA A 158 -15.94 8.69 6.49
CA ALA A 158 -14.90 7.79 6.99
C ALA A 158 -13.77 7.54 5.95
N HIS A 159 -12.54 7.36 6.42
CA HIS A 159 -11.37 7.04 5.57
C HIS A 159 -10.67 5.78 6.07
N ILE A 160 -10.06 5.04 5.15
CA ILE A 160 -9.17 3.92 5.48
C ILE A 160 -7.74 4.45 5.61
N LEU A 161 -7.10 4.18 6.74
CA LEU A 161 -5.68 4.41 6.96
C LEU A 161 -4.88 3.12 6.94
N GLU A 162 -3.70 3.17 6.32
CA GLU A 162 -2.69 2.11 6.46
C GLU A 162 -1.84 2.27 7.73
N THR A 163 -0.94 1.32 7.98
CA THR A 163 -0.07 1.34 9.17
C THR A 163 1.40 1.13 8.83
N ARG A 164 2.26 1.28 9.84
CA ARG A 164 3.67 0.91 9.78
C ARG A 164 3.95 -0.60 9.63
N LYS A 165 2.91 -1.46 9.60
CA LYS A 165 3.01 -2.93 9.49
C LYS A 165 3.36 -3.42 8.07
N THR A 166 4.12 -2.62 7.33
CA THR A 166 4.55 -2.83 5.94
C THR A 166 5.68 -3.84 5.80
N ALA A 167 5.88 -4.34 4.57
CA ALA A 167 7.05 -5.16 4.30
C ALA A 167 8.34 -4.36 4.58
N PRO A 168 9.34 -4.95 5.26
CA PRO A 168 10.61 -4.28 5.52
C PRO A 168 11.26 -3.78 4.22
N GLY A 169 11.76 -2.55 4.20
CA GLY A 169 12.36 -1.92 3.01
C GLY A 169 11.37 -1.40 1.96
N LEU A 170 10.11 -1.84 1.98
CA LEU A 170 9.10 -1.51 0.95
C LEU A 170 8.02 -0.54 1.43
N ARG A 171 8.22 0.14 2.56
CA ARG A 171 7.18 1.00 3.15
C ARG A 171 6.72 2.13 2.23
N LEU A 172 7.62 2.76 1.48
CA LEU A 172 7.25 3.78 0.49
C LEU A 172 6.34 3.21 -0.60
N VAL A 173 6.68 2.02 -1.11
CA VAL A 173 5.94 1.30 -2.15
C VAL A 173 4.54 0.91 -1.66
N ASP A 174 4.48 0.28 -0.48
CA ASP A 174 3.22 -0.18 0.13
C ASP A 174 2.27 0.99 0.41
N LYS A 175 2.79 2.07 1.01
CA LYS A 175 1.99 3.27 1.31
C LYS A 175 1.55 4.00 0.04
N TRP A 176 2.39 4.03 -0.99
CA TRP A 176 1.99 4.61 -2.27
C TRP A 176 0.85 3.83 -2.93
N ALA A 177 0.89 2.50 -2.87
CA ALA A 177 -0.18 1.66 -3.37
C ALA A 177 -1.53 1.91 -2.65
N VAL A 178 -1.51 2.16 -1.33
CA VAL A 178 -2.71 2.54 -0.57
C VAL A 178 -3.28 3.88 -1.07
N LEU A 179 -2.43 4.88 -1.31
CA LEU A 179 -2.86 6.16 -1.88
C LEU A 179 -3.47 5.98 -3.29
N ILE A 180 -2.84 5.18 -4.14
CA ILE A 180 -3.36 4.85 -5.48
C ILE A 180 -4.72 4.17 -5.40
N GLY A 181 -4.88 3.34 -4.37
CA GLY A 181 -6.13 2.71 -4.00
C GLY A 181 -7.17 3.67 -3.41
N GLY A 182 -6.90 4.96 -3.20
CA GLY A 182 -7.86 5.90 -2.60
C GLY A 182 -7.95 5.82 -1.07
N GLY A 183 -7.08 5.06 -0.42
CA GLY A 183 -6.86 5.14 1.01
C GLY A 183 -6.05 6.38 1.39
N ARG A 184 -5.79 6.54 2.68
CA ARG A 184 -4.92 7.61 3.20
C ARG A 184 -3.75 7.02 3.97
N ASN A 185 -2.64 7.75 3.98
CA ASN A 185 -1.50 7.36 4.79
C ASN A 185 -1.67 7.82 6.23
N HIS A 186 -1.40 6.92 7.17
CA HIS A 186 -1.03 7.26 8.54
C HIS A 186 0.44 7.70 8.56
N ARG A 187 0.99 7.91 9.76
CA ARG A 187 2.39 8.31 9.96
C ARG A 187 3.37 7.39 9.23
N MET A 188 4.34 7.98 8.56
CA MET A 188 5.37 7.26 7.80
C MET A 188 6.28 6.42 8.71
N GLY A 189 6.68 6.97 9.84
CA GLY A 189 7.62 6.36 10.77
C GLY A 189 7.44 6.87 12.20
N LEU A 190 8.37 6.51 13.08
CA LEU A 190 8.38 7.00 14.46
C LEU A 190 8.67 8.52 14.54
N PHE A 191 9.33 9.07 13.53
CA PHE A 191 9.75 10.47 13.46
C PHE A 191 8.67 11.43 12.96
N ASP A 192 7.56 10.90 12.41
CA ASP A 192 6.59 11.68 11.63
C ASP A 192 5.43 12.19 12.48
N MET A 193 5.01 11.40 13.46
CA MET A 193 3.93 11.74 14.37
C MET A 193 4.12 11.03 15.72
N VAL A 194 3.81 11.72 16.82
CA VAL A 194 3.77 11.11 18.15
C VAL A 194 2.54 10.22 18.25
N MET A 195 2.73 8.99 18.73
CA MET A 195 1.64 8.05 19.01
C MET A 195 1.88 7.45 20.38
N ILE A 196 1.12 7.93 21.36
CA ILE A 196 1.09 7.43 22.71
C ILE A 196 0.24 6.15 22.70
N LYS A 197 0.77 5.08 23.29
CA LYS A 197 0.17 3.73 23.34
C LYS A 197 -0.01 3.32 24.79
N ASP A 198 -0.74 2.25 25.02
CA ASP A 198 -0.92 1.61 26.32
C ASP A 198 0.38 1.44 27.14
N ASN A 199 1.45 0.98 26.49
CA ASN A 199 2.76 0.80 27.12
C ASN A 199 3.37 2.15 27.57
N HIS A 200 3.21 3.19 26.75
CA HIS A 200 3.69 4.54 27.10
C HIS A 200 2.88 5.13 28.27
N ILE A 201 1.55 4.97 28.25
CA ILE A 201 0.65 5.43 29.32
C ILE A 201 1.00 4.75 30.64
N SER A 202 1.23 3.44 30.61
CA SER A 202 1.57 2.65 31.80
C SER A 202 2.88 3.11 32.42
N VAL A 203 3.92 3.29 31.59
CA VAL A 203 5.24 3.75 32.06
C VAL A 203 5.22 5.21 32.54
N ALA A 204 4.43 6.07 31.90
CA ALA A 204 4.26 7.47 32.33
C ALA A 204 3.42 7.62 33.61
N GLY A 205 2.78 6.54 34.09
CA GLY A 205 1.92 6.57 35.27
C GLY A 205 0.55 7.22 35.01
N GLY A 206 0.01 7.09 33.79
CA GLY A 206 -1.34 7.52 33.44
C GLY A 206 -1.42 8.42 32.19
N VAL A 207 -2.65 8.60 31.69
CA VAL A 207 -2.95 9.34 30.45
C VAL A 207 -2.49 10.79 30.54
N THR A 208 -2.85 11.48 31.64
CA THR A 208 -2.49 12.88 31.87
C THR A 208 -0.98 13.09 31.88
N ASN A 209 -0.22 12.21 32.53
CA ASN A 209 1.23 12.32 32.60
C ASN A 209 1.89 12.08 31.24
N ALA A 210 1.37 11.13 30.46
CA ALA A 210 1.85 10.87 29.10
C ALA A 210 1.64 12.09 28.20
N LEU A 211 0.44 12.66 28.17
CA LEU A 211 0.11 13.85 27.38
C LEU A 211 0.97 15.06 27.80
N LYS A 212 1.06 15.33 29.10
CA LYS A 212 1.89 16.41 29.64
C LYS A 212 3.36 16.27 29.25
N SER A 213 3.90 15.05 29.31
CA SER A 213 5.28 14.78 28.93
C SER A 213 5.52 15.03 27.45
N VAL A 214 4.58 14.64 26.59
CA VAL A 214 4.65 14.89 25.14
C VAL A 214 4.56 16.39 24.85
N ASP A 215 3.59 17.11 25.41
CA ASP A 215 3.45 18.55 25.20
C ASP A 215 4.72 19.30 25.62
N THR A 216 5.27 18.97 26.79
CA THR A 216 6.52 19.53 27.31
C THR A 216 7.69 19.25 26.37
N TYR A 217 7.81 18.00 25.90
CA TYR A 217 8.89 17.60 25.00
C TYR A 217 8.83 18.33 23.66
N LEU A 218 7.64 18.43 23.06
CA LEU A 218 7.45 19.12 21.78
C LEU A 218 7.75 20.61 21.90
N GLU A 219 7.32 21.26 22.99
CA GLU A 219 7.61 22.67 23.25
C GLU A 219 9.12 22.92 23.43
N GLN A 220 9.80 22.13 24.28
CA GLN A 220 11.23 22.26 24.56
C GLN A 220 12.09 22.06 23.30
N ASN A 221 11.70 21.13 22.44
CA ASN A 221 12.43 20.83 21.21
C ASN A 221 11.92 21.64 20.00
N LYS A 222 10.95 22.54 20.20
CA LYS A 222 10.32 23.37 19.15
C LYS A 222 9.82 22.53 17.96
N LEU A 223 9.24 21.37 18.25
CA LEU A 223 8.71 20.45 17.25
C LEU A 223 7.22 20.74 17.04
N GLN A 224 6.79 20.76 15.78
CA GLN A 224 5.39 20.87 15.39
C GLN A 224 5.00 19.61 14.61
N MET A 225 4.25 18.73 15.26
CA MET A 225 3.78 17.47 14.67
C MET A 225 2.49 17.03 15.35
N GLY A 226 1.71 16.20 14.66
CA GLY A 226 0.50 15.63 15.26
C GLY A 226 0.82 14.75 16.46
N VAL A 227 -0.13 14.69 17.40
CA VAL A 227 -0.08 13.77 18.54
C VAL A 227 -1.35 12.95 18.53
N GLU A 228 -1.16 11.65 18.61
CA GLU A 228 -2.22 10.66 18.74
C GLU A 228 -2.08 9.91 20.05
N ILE A 229 -3.20 9.61 20.71
CA ILE A 229 -3.23 8.76 21.91
C ILE A 229 -4.19 7.60 21.73
N GLU A 230 -3.70 6.40 22.06
CA GLU A 230 -4.46 5.17 22.13
C GLU A 230 -5.24 5.11 23.46
N THR A 231 -6.54 4.86 23.36
CA THR A 231 -7.46 4.70 24.49
C THR A 231 -8.26 3.42 24.31
N ARG A 232 -8.48 2.69 25.42
CA ARG A 232 -9.14 1.39 25.46
C ARG A 232 -10.43 1.42 26.27
N THR A 233 -10.66 2.48 27.04
CA THR A 233 -11.85 2.64 27.89
C THR A 233 -12.42 4.04 27.82
N LEU A 234 -13.73 4.19 28.08
CA LEU A 234 -14.39 5.49 28.18
C LEU A 234 -13.80 6.37 29.29
N LYS A 235 -13.23 5.75 30.34
CA LYS A 235 -12.54 6.48 31.40
C LYS A 235 -11.28 7.17 30.86
N GLU A 236 -10.46 6.44 30.10
CA GLU A 236 -9.27 7.01 29.46
C GLU A 236 -9.66 8.13 28.48
N VAL A 237 -10.75 7.96 27.70
CA VAL A 237 -11.27 9.03 26.83
C VAL A 237 -11.63 10.28 27.63
N ASN A 238 -12.34 10.14 28.75
CA ASN A 238 -12.67 11.28 29.62
C ASN A 238 -11.41 11.94 30.21
N GLU A 239 -10.40 11.16 30.61
CA GLU A 239 -9.12 11.71 31.10
C GLU A 239 -8.40 12.55 30.02
N VAL A 240 -8.44 12.11 28.76
CA VAL A 240 -7.91 12.87 27.61
C VAL A 240 -8.67 14.19 27.43
N LEU A 241 -10.00 14.14 27.41
CA LEU A 241 -10.84 15.33 27.22
C LEU A 241 -10.69 16.33 28.37
N ASP A 242 -10.65 15.85 29.61
CA ASP A 242 -10.41 16.66 30.81
C ASP A 242 -9.07 17.40 30.72
N TYR A 243 -8.00 16.68 30.35
CA TYR A 243 -6.68 17.29 30.19
C TYR A 243 -6.67 18.38 29.11
N ALA A 244 -7.25 18.08 27.94
CA ALA A 244 -7.31 19.01 26.82
C ALA A 244 -8.19 20.24 27.09
N SER A 245 -9.24 20.11 27.91
CA SER A 245 -10.10 21.25 28.29
C SER A 245 -9.38 22.26 29.20
N ARG A 246 -8.38 21.80 29.96
CA ARG A 246 -7.66 22.60 30.97
C ARG A 246 -6.28 23.06 30.51
N THR A 247 -5.72 22.39 29.50
CA THR A 247 -4.33 22.56 29.08
C THR A 247 -4.26 22.71 27.57
N LYS A 248 -3.42 23.64 27.10
CA LYS A 248 -3.07 23.70 25.68
C LYS A 248 -2.24 22.47 25.34
N THR A 249 -2.78 21.60 24.49
CA THR A 249 -2.14 20.35 24.07
C THR A 249 -1.95 20.33 22.57
N SER A 250 -0.94 19.56 22.13
CA SER A 250 -0.68 19.25 20.72
C SER A 250 -1.44 18.02 20.23
N LEU A 251 -2.34 17.46 21.06
CA LEU A 251 -3.23 16.36 20.69
C LEU A 251 -4.10 16.71 19.47
N THR A 252 -4.04 15.86 18.45
CA THR A 252 -4.83 16.00 17.22
C THR A 252 -5.81 14.85 17.04
N ARG A 253 -5.51 13.66 17.57
CA ARG A 253 -6.28 12.44 17.33
C ARG A 253 -6.38 11.54 18.55
N ILE A 254 -7.52 10.89 18.72
CA ILE A 254 -7.76 9.85 19.72
C ILE A 254 -8.05 8.53 18.99
N MET A 255 -7.20 7.52 19.22
CA MET A 255 -7.40 6.17 18.76
C MET A 255 -8.24 5.39 19.79
N LEU A 256 -9.33 4.81 19.33
CA LEU A 256 -10.29 4.00 20.08
C LEU A 256 -9.95 2.52 19.79
N ASP A 257 -9.05 1.95 20.59
CA ASP A 257 -8.51 0.61 20.38
C ASP A 257 -9.40 -0.47 21.03
N ASN A 258 -9.75 -1.48 20.23
CA ASN A 258 -10.54 -2.65 20.64
C ASN A 258 -11.86 -2.32 21.35
N MET A 259 -12.50 -1.19 21.01
CA MET A 259 -13.85 -0.83 21.50
C MET A 259 -14.99 -1.50 20.71
N VAL A 260 -14.65 -2.45 19.85
CA VAL A 260 -15.57 -3.25 19.05
C VAL A 260 -15.43 -4.70 19.49
N VAL A 261 -16.52 -5.29 19.99
CA VAL A 261 -16.51 -6.64 20.54
C VAL A 261 -17.22 -7.61 19.59
N PRO A 262 -16.55 -8.67 19.10
CA PRO A 262 -17.22 -9.70 18.33
C PRO A 262 -18.27 -10.44 19.17
N LEU A 263 -19.46 -10.62 18.61
CA LEU A 263 -20.55 -11.36 19.24
C LEU A 263 -20.55 -12.81 18.72
N SER A 264 -21.02 -13.75 19.56
CA SER A 264 -21.07 -15.18 19.23
C SER A 264 -21.97 -15.52 18.03
N ASN A 265 -22.83 -14.60 17.61
CA ASN A 265 -23.71 -14.72 16.45
C ASN A 265 -23.08 -14.19 15.14
N GLY A 266 -21.79 -13.83 15.15
CA GLY A 266 -21.10 -13.25 13.99
C GLY A 266 -21.34 -11.75 13.79
N GLY A 267 -22.08 -11.09 14.69
CA GLY A 267 -22.20 -9.64 14.74
C GLY A 267 -21.05 -8.97 15.52
N VAL A 268 -21.10 -7.64 15.63
CA VAL A 268 -20.21 -6.87 16.50
C VAL A 268 -21.01 -5.91 17.38
N ASP A 269 -20.57 -5.75 18.61
CA ASP A 269 -21.03 -4.71 19.52
C ASP A 269 -20.12 -3.48 19.37
N VAL A 270 -20.72 -2.37 18.96
CA VAL A 270 -20.06 -1.06 18.75
C VAL A 270 -20.55 -0.02 19.77
N SER A 271 -21.25 -0.43 20.82
CA SER A 271 -21.84 0.48 21.82
C SER A 271 -20.80 1.37 22.49
N MET A 272 -19.67 0.80 22.91
CA MET A 272 -18.57 1.55 23.52
C MET A 272 -17.94 2.53 22.53
N LEU A 273 -17.73 2.12 21.28
CA LEU A 273 -17.20 2.97 20.22
C LEU A 273 -18.13 4.17 19.97
N LEU A 274 -19.45 3.92 19.84
CA LEU A 274 -20.46 4.97 19.67
C LEU A 274 -20.48 5.96 20.84
N GLU A 275 -20.38 5.47 22.07
CA GLU A 275 -20.33 6.32 23.25
C GLU A 275 -19.06 7.17 23.29
N ALA A 276 -17.90 6.59 22.98
CA ALA A 276 -16.63 7.31 22.90
C ALA A 276 -16.67 8.43 21.83
N VAL A 277 -17.17 8.12 20.62
CA VAL A 277 -17.32 9.11 19.54
C VAL A 277 -18.27 10.24 19.96
N LYS A 278 -19.38 9.93 20.64
CA LYS A 278 -20.31 10.93 21.18
C LYS A 278 -19.66 11.80 22.25
N LEU A 279 -18.84 11.24 23.14
CA LEU A 279 -18.11 11.98 24.18
C LEU A 279 -17.10 12.96 23.56
N ILE A 280 -16.36 12.51 22.53
CA ILE A 280 -15.37 13.35 21.85
C ILE A 280 -16.05 14.47 21.04
N ASN A 281 -17.25 14.21 20.52
CA ASN A 281 -18.12 15.21 19.88
C ASN A 281 -17.42 16.05 18.79
N GLY A 282 -16.48 15.45 18.06
CA GLY A 282 -15.72 16.12 17.00
C GLY A 282 -14.65 17.11 17.47
N THR A 283 -14.31 17.13 18.76
CA THR A 283 -13.22 17.95 19.31
C THR A 283 -11.85 17.50 18.79
N PHE A 284 -11.68 16.20 18.58
CA PHE A 284 -10.49 15.57 18.02
C PHE A 284 -10.88 14.66 16.85
N GLU A 285 -9.92 14.39 15.96
CA GLU A 285 -10.08 13.26 15.04
C GLU A 285 -10.19 11.96 15.84
N THR A 286 -11.07 11.07 15.42
CA THR A 286 -11.21 9.74 16.03
C THR A 286 -10.77 8.66 15.08
N GLU A 287 -10.00 7.71 15.57
CA GLU A 287 -9.52 6.57 14.82
C GLU A 287 -9.96 5.26 15.47
N ALA A 288 -10.72 4.41 14.78
CA ALA A 288 -11.04 3.08 15.28
C ALA A 288 -9.91 2.10 14.92
N SER A 289 -9.44 1.34 15.91
CA SER A 289 -8.39 0.32 15.71
C SER A 289 -8.72 -0.98 16.44
N GLY A 290 -8.16 -2.08 15.95
CA GLY A 290 -8.35 -3.43 16.50
C GLY A 290 -9.44 -4.24 15.77
N ASN A 291 -9.05 -5.40 15.22
CA ASN A 291 -9.94 -6.38 14.56
C ASN A 291 -10.91 -5.80 13.51
N VAL A 292 -10.50 -4.77 12.78
CA VAL A 292 -11.23 -4.25 11.63
C VAL A 292 -11.06 -5.23 10.46
N THR A 293 -12.15 -5.85 10.01
CA THR A 293 -12.21 -6.79 8.88
C THR A 293 -13.30 -6.34 7.90
N LEU A 294 -13.38 -6.96 6.72
CA LEU A 294 -14.46 -6.66 5.76
C LEU A 294 -15.86 -6.82 6.35
N GLU A 295 -16.01 -7.73 7.31
CA GLU A 295 -17.28 -8.04 7.95
C GLU A 295 -17.62 -7.03 9.05
N THR A 296 -16.61 -6.53 9.78
CA THR A 296 -16.81 -5.60 10.89
C THR A 296 -16.83 -4.14 10.46
N VAL A 297 -16.12 -3.80 9.38
CA VAL A 297 -15.91 -2.41 8.93
C VAL A 297 -17.21 -1.69 8.60
N HIS A 298 -18.23 -2.39 8.10
CA HIS A 298 -19.55 -1.78 7.84
C HIS A 298 -20.21 -1.27 9.12
N ASN A 299 -20.21 -2.08 10.18
CA ASN A 299 -20.81 -1.70 11.47
C ASN A 299 -19.99 -0.63 12.19
N ILE A 300 -18.66 -0.65 12.02
CA ILE A 300 -17.76 0.39 12.55
C ILE A 300 -18.01 1.72 11.83
N GLY A 301 -18.09 1.69 10.49
CA GLY A 301 -18.42 2.88 9.69
C GLY A 301 -19.71 3.55 10.15
N GLN A 302 -20.78 2.79 10.40
CA GLN A 302 -22.08 3.32 10.87
C GLN A 302 -22.00 4.14 12.18
N THR A 303 -20.91 4.04 12.93
CA THR A 303 -20.73 4.81 14.17
C THR A 303 -20.44 6.30 13.98
N GLY A 304 -20.19 6.75 12.75
CA GLY A 304 -20.06 8.16 12.39
C GLY A 304 -18.64 8.55 11.99
N ARG A 305 -18.18 9.75 12.40
CA ARG A 305 -16.92 10.38 11.96
C ARG A 305 -15.66 9.67 12.50
N CYS A 306 -15.53 8.36 12.33
CA CYS A 306 -14.30 7.62 12.61
C CYS A 306 -13.48 7.40 11.35
N ILE A 307 -12.17 7.52 11.50
CA ILE A 307 -11.20 7.06 10.52
C ILE A 307 -10.85 5.62 10.92
N ASP A 308 -10.97 4.65 10.02
CA ASP A 308 -10.65 3.26 10.38
C ASP A 308 -9.26 2.89 9.91
N THR A 309 -8.48 2.31 10.81
CA THR A 309 -7.12 1.88 10.51
C THR A 309 -7.06 0.37 10.31
N PHE A 310 -6.70 -0.03 9.09
CA PHE A 310 -6.61 -1.44 8.74
C PHE A 310 -5.18 -1.98 8.98
N GLY A 311 -5.06 -2.90 9.94
CA GLY A 311 -3.78 -3.45 10.40
C GLY A 311 -3.35 -4.78 9.77
N GLU A 312 -4.16 -5.35 8.87
CA GLU A 312 -3.95 -6.67 8.27
C GLU A 312 -3.28 -6.63 6.88
N SER A 313 -3.41 -5.53 6.12
CA SER A 313 -3.06 -5.47 4.68
C SER A 313 -1.60 -5.70 4.31
N SER A 314 -0.71 -5.70 5.30
CA SER A 314 0.73 -5.76 5.02
C SER A 314 1.48 -6.89 5.73
N ARG A 315 0.81 -7.62 6.64
CA ARG A 315 1.33 -8.87 7.23
C ARG A 315 0.81 -10.12 6.54
N HIS A 316 -0.43 -10.08 6.05
CA HIS A 316 -1.08 -11.18 5.35
C HIS A 316 -1.92 -10.60 4.21
N LEU A 317 -1.27 -10.25 3.10
CA LEU A 317 -1.94 -10.53 1.83
C LEU A 317 -2.15 -12.05 1.84
N PRO A 318 -3.34 -12.58 1.57
CA PRO A 318 -3.51 -14.02 1.45
C PRO A 318 -2.68 -14.50 0.26
N GLU A 319 -1.40 -14.81 0.50
CA GLU A 319 -0.58 -15.62 -0.40
C GLU A 319 -1.10 -17.08 -0.44
N ASP A 320 -2.02 -17.44 0.47
CA ASP A 320 -2.62 -18.77 0.60
C ASP A 320 -4.17 -18.77 0.60
N ARG A 321 -4.80 -18.29 -0.48
CA ARG A 321 -6.09 -18.89 -0.87
C ARG A 321 -5.95 -19.46 -2.27
N TYR A 322 -6.57 -20.61 -2.47
CA TYR A 322 -6.66 -21.40 -3.72
C TYR A 322 -5.60 -22.50 -3.89
N ARG A 323 -5.88 -23.62 -3.21
CA ARG A 323 -5.27 -24.93 -3.45
C ARG A 323 -5.84 -25.52 -4.74
N ALA A 324 -4.97 -26.06 -5.61
CA ALA A 324 -5.37 -26.94 -6.69
C ALA A 324 -6.04 -28.21 -6.11
N CYS A 325 -7.19 -28.59 -6.67
CA CYS A 325 -7.86 -29.85 -6.38
C CYS A 325 -7.16 -30.97 -7.14
N THR A 326 -6.50 -31.91 -6.46
CA THR A 326 -6.23 -33.26 -7.00
C THR A 326 -6.17 -34.31 -5.86
N PRO A 327 -6.60 -35.56 -6.13
CA PRO A 327 -6.81 -36.57 -5.09
C PRO A 327 -5.50 -37.23 -4.63
N SER A 328 -5.39 -37.42 -3.31
CA SER A 328 -4.56 -38.36 -2.54
C SER A 328 -3.19 -38.78 -3.08
N ARG A 329 -2.09 -38.39 -2.39
CA ARG A 329 -1.24 -39.24 -1.52
C ARG A 329 -0.01 -38.45 -1.06
N LYS A 330 0.45 -38.76 0.16
CA LYS A 330 1.52 -38.13 0.93
C LYS A 330 2.84 -37.95 0.15
N ALA A 331 3.46 -36.77 0.25
CA ALA A 331 4.89 -36.60 0.54
C ALA A 331 5.23 -35.11 0.78
N TYR A 332 6.00 -34.84 1.82
CA TYR A 332 6.65 -33.55 2.09
C TYR A 332 7.54 -33.14 0.93
N LYS A 333 7.46 -31.87 0.49
CA LYS A 333 8.55 -31.14 -0.18
C LYS A 333 8.29 -29.64 -0.07
N ALA A 334 9.30 -28.93 0.42
CA ALA A 334 9.37 -27.47 0.42
C ALA A 334 9.51 -26.97 -1.02
N SER A 335 8.68 -26.01 -1.42
CA SER A 335 8.86 -25.23 -2.64
C SER A 335 8.30 -23.83 -2.43
N VAL A 336 9.17 -22.83 -2.59
CA VAL A 336 8.85 -21.41 -2.66
C VAL A 336 7.93 -21.21 -3.87
N ALA A 337 6.69 -20.75 -3.64
CA ALA A 337 5.65 -20.66 -4.66
C ALA A 337 5.36 -19.20 -5.03
N SER A 338 5.36 -18.98 -6.34
CA SER A 338 5.16 -17.75 -7.12
C SER A 338 3.70 -17.25 -7.15
N VAL A 339 3.50 -15.93 -7.20
CA VAL A 339 2.20 -15.24 -7.28
C VAL A 339 1.94 -14.73 -8.71
N PRO A 340 0.78 -14.97 -9.38
CA PRO A 340 0.56 -14.53 -10.76
C PRO A 340 -0.49 -13.41 -10.84
N PHE A 341 -0.08 -12.14 -10.87
CA PHE A 341 -1.01 -11.02 -11.15
C PHE A 341 -0.81 -10.38 -12.53
N LEU A 342 0.36 -10.58 -13.13
CA LEU A 342 0.81 -9.87 -14.32
C LEU A 342 1.76 -10.75 -15.11
N LEU A 343 1.60 -10.79 -16.44
CA LEU A 343 2.54 -11.46 -17.33
C LEU A 343 3.03 -10.46 -18.36
N LEU A 344 4.33 -10.44 -18.59
CA LEU A 344 4.91 -9.80 -19.75
C LEU A 344 5.01 -10.85 -20.86
N SER A 345 4.38 -10.63 -22.01
CA SER A 345 4.50 -11.51 -23.17
C SER A 345 5.37 -10.85 -24.21
N VAL A 346 6.43 -11.52 -24.66
CA VAL A 346 7.36 -11.00 -25.68
C VAL A 346 6.95 -11.56 -27.03
N ASP A 347 6.71 -10.69 -28.02
CA ASP A 347 6.54 -11.10 -29.43
C ASP A 347 7.78 -10.68 -30.21
N SER A 348 8.55 -11.65 -30.73
CA SER A 348 9.62 -11.37 -31.68
C SER A 348 9.06 -11.32 -33.10
N ALA A 349 9.25 -10.20 -33.79
CA ALA A 349 8.93 -10.09 -35.21
C ALA A 349 9.96 -10.85 -36.06
N ASN A 350 9.86 -12.19 -36.07
CA ASN A 350 10.27 -13.13 -37.13
C ASN A 350 10.18 -14.57 -36.58
N ASP A 351 9.15 -15.29 -37.02
CA ASP A 351 8.88 -16.74 -36.95
C ASP A 351 9.32 -17.61 -35.75
N LEU A 352 8.28 -18.20 -35.14
CA LEU A 352 8.21 -19.51 -34.45
C LEU A 352 9.00 -19.72 -33.14
N SER A 353 8.20 -19.78 -32.06
CA SER A 353 8.41 -20.39 -30.74
C SER A 353 9.04 -19.54 -29.64
N ALA A 354 8.20 -19.06 -28.71
CA ALA A 354 8.46 -19.13 -27.27
C ALA A 354 7.18 -18.79 -26.49
N THR A 355 6.47 -19.82 -26.04
CA THR A 355 5.56 -19.71 -24.88
C THR A 355 6.46 -19.73 -23.64
N ILE A 356 6.54 -18.62 -22.89
CA ILE A 356 7.13 -18.63 -21.55
C ILE A 356 5.98 -18.96 -20.58
N LEU A 357 6.01 -20.19 -20.05
CA LEU A 357 5.14 -20.69 -18.99
C LEU A 357 5.62 -20.23 -17.61
#